data_AF-A0A6I0FRA1-F1
#
_entry.id   AF-A0A6I0FRA1-F1
#
_cell.length_a   1.000
_cell.length_b   1.000
_cell.length_c   1.000
_cell.angle_alpha   90.00
_cell.angle_beta   90.00
_cell.angle_gamma   90.00
#
_symmetry.space_group_name_H-M   'P 1'
#
loop_
_entity.id
_entity.type
_entity.pdbx_description
1 polymer ?
#
loop_
_entity_poly.entity_id
_entity_poly.type
_entity_poly.pdbx_seq_one_letter_code
_entity_poly.pdbx_strand_id
1 'polypeptide(L)'
;MNIINRIKEVAYSLTNYPYIPEEFIKEAVGPMLIHISDTPSDIYTYIYRVIEKVKPKYIIHTGDLVDDIKLEILKGFKDEYYKNAKKLIKRLDASDAITYYALGNHDDHNIVTGLTDRGIVIEKATVEIESLIFHLNHYHEDNNEDKDFYLFGHGFYPAHYNGTDFIGLNGLLNINIIDLSTKKVYQLKYPIGTNRLRRMELGRIGI
;
A
#
# COMPACT_ATOMS: atom_id res chain seq x y z
N MET A 1 8.52 -20.29 -7.35
CA MET A 1 9.56 -19.24 -7.54
C MET A 1 10.94 -19.89 -7.47
N ASN A 2 11.77 -19.75 -8.50
CA ASN A 2 13.11 -20.38 -8.57
C ASN A 2 14.11 -19.70 -7.59
N ILE A 3 15.15 -20.43 -7.14
CA ILE A 3 16.22 -19.96 -6.24
C ILE A 3 16.86 -18.65 -6.72
N ILE A 4 17.05 -18.50 -8.03
CA ILE A 4 17.61 -17.27 -8.63
C ILE A 4 16.74 -16.04 -8.31
N ASN A 5 15.41 -16.18 -8.36
CA ASN A 5 14.49 -15.09 -8.06
C ASN A 5 14.55 -14.69 -6.57
N ARG A 6 14.73 -15.67 -5.67
CA ARG A 6 14.93 -15.40 -4.24
C ARG A 6 16.23 -14.64 -3.97
N ILE A 7 17.33 -15.02 -4.62
CA ILE A 7 18.62 -14.31 -4.46
C ILE A 7 18.50 -12.87 -4.96
N LYS A 8 17.86 -12.67 -6.11
CA LYS A 8 17.61 -11.33 -6.66
C LYS A 8 16.76 -10.50 -5.69
N GLU A 9 15.65 -11.04 -5.19
CA GLU A 9 14.79 -10.36 -4.22
C GLU A 9 15.58 -9.87 -2.98
N VAL A 10 16.47 -10.69 -2.44
CA VAL A 10 17.33 -10.30 -1.32
C VAL A 10 18.33 -9.20 -1.73
N ALA A 11 19.02 -9.35 -2.85
CA ALA A 11 20.00 -8.36 -3.31
C ALA A 11 19.36 -6.98 -3.60
N TYR A 12 18.18 -6.99 -4.19
CA TYR A 12 17.42 -5.78 -4.53
C TYR A 12 16.81 -5.11 -3.28
N SER A 13 16.36 -5.89 -2.30
CA SER A 13 15.88 -5.34 -1.02
C SER A 13 16.99 -4.65 -0.21
N LEU A 14 18.24 -5.13 -0.30
CA LEU A 14 19.41 -4.45 0.30
C LEU A 14 19.74 -3.10 -0.35
N THR A 15 19.38 -2.90 -1.63
CA THR A 15 19.65 -1.66 -2.37
C THR A 15 18.43 -0.75 -2.48
N ASN A 16 17.37 -1.04 -1.72
CA ASN A 16 16.10 -0.29 -1.74
C ASN A 16 15.54 -0.13 -3.17
N TYR A 17 15.63 -1.20 -3.97
CA TYR A 17 15.12 -1.22 -5.33
C TYR A 17 14.14 -2.38 -5.50
N PRO A 18 12.95 -2.18 -6.08
CA PRO A 18 11.94 -3.23 -6.13
C PRO A 18 12.30 -4.31 -7.15
N TYR A 19 12.33 -5.56 -6.71
CA TYR A 19 12.42 -6.70 -7.60
C TYR A 19 11.01 -7.23 -7.92
N ILE A 20 10.58 -7.06 -9.16
CA ILE A 20 9.35 -7.66 -9.67
C ILE A 20 9.78 -8.59 -10.80
N PRO A 21 9.49 -9.91 -10.72
CA PRO A 21 9.85 -10.86 -11.74
C PRO A 21 9.30 -10.43 -13.10
N GLU A 22 10.15 -10.41 -14.13
CA GLU A 22 9.70 -10.06 -15.49
C GLU A 22 8.59 -10.98 -15.99
N GLU A 23 8.63 -12.26 -15.60
CA GLU A 23 7.59 -13.24 -15.92
C GLU A 23 6.21 -12.74 -15.47
N PHE A 24 6.11 -12.21 -14.24
CA PHE A 24 4.84 -11.68 -13.74
C PHE A 24 4.35 -10.49 -14.57
N ILE A 25 5.24 -9.57 -14.95
CA ILE A 25 4.87 -8.42 -15.78
C ILE A 25 4.51 -8.83 -17.22
N LYS A 26 5.21 -9.81 -17.80
CA LYS A 26 4.97 -10.28 -19.17
C LYS A 26 3.71 -11.14 -19.28
N GLU A 27 3.37 -11.88 -18.23
CA GLU A 27 2.16 -12.70 -18.16
C GLU A 27 0.91 -11.92 -17.73
N ALA A 28 1.07 -10.68 -17.24
CA ALA A 28 -0.04 -9.84 -16.82
C ALA A 28 -0.93 -9.49 -18.02
N VAL A 29 -2.24 -9.72 -17.87
CA VAL A 29 -3.24 -9.31 -18.87
C VAL A 29 -3.62 -7.85 -18.62
N GLY A 30 -3.75 -7.46 -17.35
CA GLY A 30 -4.10 -6.12 -16.93
C GLY A 30 -5.60 -5.82 -17.08
N PRO A 31 -6.08 -4.65 -16.60
CA PRO A 31 -5.30 -3.59 -15.97
C PRO A 31 -4.74 -3.98 -14.59
N MET A 32 -3.65 -3.34 -14.19
CA MET A 32 -2.99 -3.60 -12.90
C MET A 32 -3.49 -2.66 -11.80
N LEU A 33 -3.61 -3.20 -10.59
CA LEU A 33 -3.88 -2.45 -9.36
C LEU A 33 -2.71 -2.63 -8.38
N ILE A 34 -2.31 -1.55 -7.71
CA ILE A 34 -1.39 -1.60 -6.58
C ILE A 34 -2.14 -1.29 -5.30
N HIS A 35 -1.97 -2.13 -4.28
CA HIS A 35 -2.43 -1.90 -2.92
C HIS A 35 -1.25 -1.76 -1.97
N ILE A 36 -1.19 -0.63 -1.25
CA ILE A 36 -0.17 -0.26 -0.26
C ILE A 36 -0.83 0.24 1.02
N SER A 37 -0.08 0.25 2.13
CA SER A 37 -0.55 0.73 3.43
C SER A 37 0.62 1.14 4.32
N ASP A 38 0.35 2.01 5.29
CA ASP A 38 1.25 2.36 6.40
C ASP A 38 2.63 2.76 5.87
N THR A 39 2.73 3.85 5.11
CA THR A 39 3.95 4.18 4.38
C THR A 39 4.78 5.25 5.11
N PRO A 40 5.93 4.91 5.71
CA PRO A 40 6.83 5.92 6.25
C PRO A 40 7.51 6.70 5.11
N SER A 41 7.80 7.98 5.36
CA SER A 41 8.28 8.91 4.34
C SER A 41 9.58 8.50 3.63
N ASP A 42 10.49 7.79 4.33
CA ASP A 42 11.74 7.28 3.78
C ASP A 42 11.57 6.24 2.65
N ILE A 43 10.43 5.54 2.56
CA ILE A 43 10.24 4.50 1.53
C ILE A 43 9.51 4.99 0.28
N TYR A 44 9.12 6.27 0.20
CA TYR A 44 8.36 6.81 -0.94
C TYR A 44 9.07 6.60 -2.27
N THR A 45 10.39 6.78 -2.33
CA THR A 45 11.18 6.53 -3.55
C THR A 45 11.06 5.08 -4.02
N TYR A 46 10.99 4.12 -3.09
CA TYR A 46 10.77 2.72 -3.43
C TYR A 46 9.39 2.52 -4.05
N ILE A 47 8.34 3.08 -3.43
CA ILE A 47 6.96 3.02 -3.92
C ILE A 47 6.86 3.62 -5.33
N TYR A 48 7.49 4.76 -5.57
CA TYR A 48 7.49 5.40 -6.89
C TYR A 48 8.12 4.51 -7.96
N ARG A 49 9.22 3.83 -7.65
CA ARG A 49 9.85 2.85 -8.56
C ARG A 49 8.94 1.66 -8.84
N VAL A 50 8.15 1.21 -7.87
CA VAL A 50 7.16 0.15 -8.10
C VAL A 50 6.09 0.64 -9.07
N ILE A 51 5.53 1.83 -8.83
CA ILE A 51 4.50 2.43 -9.69
C ILE A 51 5.02 2.63 -11.12
N GLU A 52 6.25 3.13 -11.29
CA GLU A 52 6.87 3.33 -12.61
C GLU A 52 7.08 2.01 -13.38
N LYS A 53 7.37 0.92 -12.68
CA LYS A 53 7.57 -0.41 -13.28
C LYS A 53 6.25 -1.10 -13.62
N VAL A 54 5.30 -1.06 -12.70
CA VAL A 54 4.00 -1.76 -12.83
C VAL A 54 3.05 -0.98 -13.74
N LYS A 55 3.14 0.35 -13.73
CA LYS A 55 2.23 1.27 -14.43
C LYS A 55 0.75 0.94 -14.17
N PRO A 56 0.33 0.94 -12.89
CA PRO A 56 -1.04 0.55 -12.55
C PRO A 56 -2.07 1.53 -13.12
N LYS A 57 -3.27 1.02 -13.37
CA LYS A 57 -4.46 1.84 -13.65
C LYS A 57 -5.11 2.31 -12.33
N TYR A 58 -4.90 1.57 -11.25
CA TYR A 58 -5.48 1.84 -9.93
C TYR A 58 -4.45 1.73 -8.82
N ILE A 59 -4.49 2.66 -7.87
CA ILE A 59 -3.72 2.60 -6.63
C ILE A 59 -4.70 2.68 -5.46
N ILE A 60 -4.52 1.83 -4.48
CA ILE A 60 -5.28 1.84 -3.24
C ILE A 60 -4.29 1.96 -2.10
N HIS A 61 -4.48 2.99 -1.26
CA HIS A 61 -3.72 3.19 -0.04
C HIS A 61 -4.66 3.02 1.16
N THR A 62 -4.48 1.97 1.96
CA THR A 62 -5.30 1.71 3.15
C THR A 62 -4.70 2.35 4.39
N GLY A 63 -4.49 3.67 4.34
CA GLY A 63 -4.27 4.47 5.53
C GLY A 63 -2.82 4.57 5.99
N ASP A 64 -2.59 5.53 6.87
CA ASP A 64 -1.31 5.93 7.43
C ASP A 64 -0.30 6.30 6.32
N LEU A 65 -0.62 7.38 5.59
CA LEU A 65 0.18 7.86 4.45
C LEU A 65 1.58 8.32 4.87
N VAL A 66 1.76 8.73 6.12
CA VAL A 66 3.04 9.19 6.69
C VAL A 66 3.30 8.46 8.01
N ASP A 67 3.50 7.14 7.93
CA ASP A 67 3.45 6.28 9.11
C ASP A 67 4.59 6.48 10.13
N ASP A 68 5.67 7.16 9.73
CA ASP A 68 6.72 7.63 10.65
C ASP A 68 6.24 8.72 11.62
N ILE A 69 5.11 9.37 11.31
CA ILE A 69 4.43 10.39 12.12
C ILE A 69 3.06 9.84 12.56
N LYS A 70 3.01 9.36 13.81
CA LYS A 70 1.80 8.86 14.45
C LYS A 70 0.89 10.03 14.90
N LEU A 71 0.24 10.72 13.95
CA LEU A 71 -0.42 12.01 14.17
C LEU A 71 -1.53 11.97 15.24
N GLU A 72 -2.19 10.83 15.39
CA GLU A 72 -3.15 10.57 16.48
C GLU A 72 -2.56 10.90 17.86
N ILE A 73 -1.29 10.52 18.06
CA ILE A 73 -0.53 10.69 19.30
C ILE A 73 0.22 12.04 19.28
N LEU A 74 0.84 12.36 18.14
CA LEU A 74 1.77 13.47 17.97
C LEU A 74 1.15 14.64 17.20
N LYS A 75 0.03 15.19 17.70
CA LYS A 75 -0.74 16.26 17.04
C LYS A 75 0.07 17.51 16.67
N GLY A 76 1.16 17.78 17.39
CA GLY A 76 2.08 18.89 17.12
C GLY A 76 2.91 18.76 15.82
N PHE A 77 2.92 17.57 15.20
CA PHE A 77 3.68 17.29 13.98
C PHE A 77 2.87 17.49 12.70
N LYS A 78 1.71 18.16 12.78
CA LYS A 78 0.79 18.38 11.66
C LYS A 78 1.45 19.02 10.44
N ASP A 79 2.37 19.97 10.65
CA ASP A 79 3.10 20.63 9.57
C ASP A 79 4.09 19.69 8.86
N GLU A 80 4.71 18.78 9.61
CA GLU A 80 5.64 17.79 9.05
C GLU A 80 4.88 16.69 8.31
N TYR A 81 3.77 16.21 8.90
CA TYR A 81 2.81 15.34 8.23
C TYR A 81 2.37 15.95 6.90
N TYR A 82 1.90 17.21 6.90
CA TYR A 82 1.49 17.91 5.69
C TYR A 82 2.59 17.90 4.61
N LYS A 83 3.84 18.24 4.99
CA LYS A 83 4.97 18.26 4.04
C LYS A 83 5.24 16.88 3.43
N ASN A 84 5.15 15.81 4.22
CA ASN A 84 5.43 14.46 3.75
C ASN A 84 4.25 13.85 2.98
N ALA A 85 3.02 13.97 3.47
CA ALA A 85 1.81 13.57 2.76
C ALA A 85 1.74 14.24 1.37
N LYS A 86 2.07 15.54 1.30
CA LYS A 86 2.14 16.27 0.02
C LYS A 86 3.13 15.66 -0.98
N LYS A 87 4.28 15.15 -0.53
CA LYS A 87 5.25 14.50 -1.43
C LYS A 87 4.66 13.23 -2.02
N LEU A 88 4.06 12.38 -1.18
CA LEU A 88 3.44 11.13 -1.59
C LEU A 88 2.28 11.39 -2.56
N ILE A 89 1.27 12.13 -2.10
CA ILE A 89 0.04 12.41 -2.85
C ILE A 89 0.35 13.05 -4.19
N LYS A 90 1.20 14.09 -4.23
CA LYS A 90 1.56 14.75 -5.50
C LYS A 90 2.16 13.77 -6.51
N ARG A 91 2.97 12.80 -6.06
CA ARG A 91 3.59 11.83 -6.96
C ARG A 91 2.59 10.75 -7.40
N LEU A 92 1.68 10.34 -6.53
CA LEU A 92 0.59 9.42 -6.86
C LEU A 92 -0.38 10.06 -7.86
N ASP A 93 -0.79 11.31 -7.63
CA ASP A 93 -1.66 12.08 -8.53
C ASP A 93 -1.01 12.40 -9.87
N ALA A 94 0.33 12.50 -9.91
CA ALA A 94 1.08 12.66 -11.15
C ALA A 94 1.23 11.36 -11.97
N SER A 95 0.77 10.21 -11.47
CA SER A 95 0.66 8.99 -12.27
C SER A 95 -0.55 9.06 -13.22
N ASP A 96 -0.82 8.02 -14.00
CA ASP A 96 -2.11 7.90 -14.73
C ASP A 96 -3.16 7.08 -13.93
N ALA A 97 -2.82 6.67 -12.71
CA ALA A 97 -3.66 5.78 -11.91
C ALA A 97 -4.74 6.51 -11.10
N ILE A 98 -5.96 5.99 -11.11
CA ILE A 98 -7.01 6.40 -10.17
C ILE A 98 -6.59 5.94 -8.77
N THR A 99 -6.50 6.87 -7.82
CA THR A 99 -6.00 6.57 -6.47
C THR A 99 -7.12 6.68 -5.43
N TYR A 100 -7.29 5.63 -4.62
CA TYR A 100 -8.18 5.61 -3.47
C TYR A 100 -7.36 5.71 -2.19
N TYR A 101 -7.76 6.59 -1.28
CA TYR A 101 -7.14 6.78 0.03
C TYR A 101 -8.15 6.40 1.11
N ALA A 102 -8.07 5.18 1.64
CA ALA A 102 -8.84 4.75 2.81
C ALA A 102 -8.07 5.11 4.07
N LEU A 103 -8.42 6.23 4.70
CA LEU A 103 -7.57 6.88 5.70
C LEU A 103 -7.40 6.06 6.99
N GLY A 104 -6.21 6.13 7.57
CA GLY A 104 -5.88 5.52 8.85
C GLY A 104 -6.02 6.47 10.02
N ASN A 105 -5.82 5.98 11.24
CA ASN A 105 -5.90 6.80 12.45
C ASN A 105 -4.80 7.86 12.55
N HIS A 106 -3.68 7.68 11.85
CA HIS A 106 -2.60 8.67 11.82
C HIS A 106 -2.72 9.67 10.67
N ASP A 107 -3.78 9.59 9.87
CA ASP A 107 -4.05 10.56 8.82
C ASP A 107 -4.93 11.72 9.27
N ASP A 108 -4.73 12.88 8.66
CA ASP A 108 -5.63 14.03 8.80
C ASP A 108 -6.47 14.16 7.53
N HIS A 109 -7.76 13.88 7.64
CA HIS A 109 -8.71 13.88 6.52
C HIS A 109 -8.71 15.21 5.76
N ASN A 110 -8.67 16.35 6.45
CA ASN A 110 -8.71 17.66 5.81
C ASN A 110 -7.42 17.94 5.02
N ILE A 111 -6.27 17.52 5.57
CA ILE A 111 -5.00 17.63 4.87
C ILE A 111 -5.00 16.77 3.61
N VAL A 112 -5.37 15.48 3.71
CA VAL A 112 -5.32 14.58 2.56
C VAL A 112 -6.28 15.06 1.46
N THR A 113 -7.52 15.39 1.83
CA THR A 113 -8.53 15.93 0.90
C THR A 113 -8.07 17.23 0.23
N GLY A 114 -7.40 18.13 0.96
CA GLY A 114 -6.89 19.38 0.41
C GLY A 114 -5.59 19.25 -0.40
N LEU A 115 -4.92 18.10 -0.34
CA LEU A 115 -3.66 17.85 -1.06
C LEU A 115 -3.84 17.09 -2.36
N THR A 116 -4.89 16.27 -2.48
CA THR A 116 -5.14 15.51 -3.69
C THR A 116 -6.00 16.29 -4.67
N ASP A 117 -5.60 16.29 -5.94
CA ASP A 117 -6.36 16.97 -7.00
C ASP A 117 -7.41 16.04 -7.64
N ARG A 118 -7.21 14.72 -7.53
CA ARG A 118 -8.02 13.71 -8.24
C ARG A 118 -8.24 12.40 -7.49
N GLY A 119 -7.56 12.21 -6.37
CA GLY A 119 -7.70 11.03 -5.55
C GLY A 119 -9.04 10.99 -4.83
N ILE A 120 -9.51 9.79 -4.56
CA ILE A 120 -10.78 9.53 -3.90
C ILE A 120 -10.49 9.23 -2.44
N VAL A 121 -10.78 10.18 -1.56
CA VAL A 121 -10.62 10.03 -0.11
C VAL A 121 -11.87 9.37 0.46
N ILE A 122 -11.67 8.28 1.19
CA ILE A 122 -12.72 7.49 1.85
C ILE A 122 -12.28 7.15 3.26
N GLU A 123 -13.25 6.93 4.16
CA GLU A 123 -12.95 6.33 5.48
C GLU A 123 -12.92 4.81 5.34
N LYS A 124 -14.06 4.25 4.93
CA LYS A 124 -14.28 2.84 4.62
C LYS A 124 -15.30 2.76 3.49
N ALA A 125 -15.07 1.91 2.49
CA ALA A 125 -16.02 1.77 1.39
C ALA A 125 -15.90 0.42 0.70
N THR A 126 -17.02 -0.01 0.12
CA THR A 126 -17.05 -1.05 -0.91
C THR A 126 -17.16 -0.38 -2.27
N VAL A 127 -16.21 -0.65 -3.16
CA VAL A 127 -16.11 -0.04 -4.49
C VAL A 127 -16.02 -1.10 -5.56
N GLU A 128 -16.60 -0.83 -6.73
CA GLU A 128 -16.48 -1.70 -7.90
C GLU A 128 -15.40 -1.14 -8.83
N ILE A 129 -14.40 -1.98 -9.17
CA ILE A 129 -13.30 -1.64 -10.06
C ILE A 129 -13.15 -2.77 -11.08
N GLU A 130 -13.36 -2.48 -12.36
CA GLU A 130 -13.27 -3.47 -13.46
C GLU A 130 -14.15 -4.72 -13.22
N SER A 131 -15.38 -4.52 -12.75
CA SER A 131 -16.35 -5.60 -12.39
C SER A 131 -15.93 -6.47 -11.19
N LEU A 132 -14.92 -6.04 -10.43
CA LEU A 132 -14.52 -6.67 -9.17
C LEU A 132 -14.91 -5.79 -7.99
N ILE A 133 -15.41 -6.42 -6.93
CA ILE A 133 -15.85 -5.73 -5.71
C ILE A 133 -14.71 -5.71 -4.70
N PHE A 134 -14.30 -4.51 -4.30
CA PHE A 134 -13.25 -4.27 -3.33
C PHE A 134 -13.82 -3.64 -2.06
N HIS A 135 -13.64 -4.32 -0.93
CA HIS A 135 -13.87 -3.73 0.38
C HIS A 135 -12.57 -3.09 0.87
N LEU A 136 -12.61 -1.80 1.17
CA LEU A 136 -11.46 -0.97 1.53
C LEU A 136 -11.64 -0.45 2.95
N ASN A 137 -10.69 -0.76 3.83
CA ASN A 137 -10.66 -0.25 5.20
C ASN A 137 -9.20 -0.17 5.65
N HIS A 138 -8.84 0.77 6.53
CA HIS A 138 -7.53 0.70 7.19
C HIS A 138 -7.48 -0.49 8.17
N TYR A 139 -8.57 -0.73 8.90
CA TYR A 139 -8.70 -1.82 9.86
C TYR A 139 -9.25 -3.10 9.23
N HIS A 140 -8.79 -4.25 9.70
CA HIS A 140 -9.49 -5.50 9.44
C HIS A 140 -10.68 -5.64 10.39
N GLU A 141 -11.86 -5.78 9.79
CA GLU A 141 -13.14 -5.96 10.46
C GLU A 141 -13.93 -7.06 9.77
N ASP A 142 -14.59 -7.91 10.56
CA ASP A 142 -15.55 -8.87 10.03
C ASP A 142 -16.74 -8.14 9.44
N ASN A 143 -17.02 -8.40 8.16
CA ASN A 143 -18.24 -7.97 7.51
C ASN A 143 -18.72 -9.02 6.51
N ASN A 144 -20.04 -9.12 6.39
CA ASN A 144 -20.73 -10.09 5.53
C ASN A 144 -21.05 -9.50 4.13
N GLU A 145 -20.39 -8.41 3.74
CA GLU A 145 -20.58 -7.84 2.42
C GLU A 145 -19.94 -8.74 1.37
N ASP A 146 -20.64 -8.92 0.25
CA ASP A 146 -20.11 -9.62 -0.91
C ASP A 146 -18.95 -8.83 -1.51
N LYS A 147 -17.85 -9.52 -1.81
CA LYS A 147 -16.59 -8.90 -2.24
C LYS A 147 -15.71 -9.93 -2.92
N ASP A 148 -14.90 -9.48 -3.88
CA ASP A 148 -13.81 -10.28 -4.44
C ASP A 148 -12.53 -10.11 -3.63
N PHE A 149 -12.29 -8.88 -3.15
CA PHE A 149 -11.10 -8.50 -2.40
C PHE A 149 -11.45 -7.71 -1.16
N TYR A 150 -10.74 -8.00 -0.06
CA TYR A 150 -10.71 -7.16 1.12
C TYR A 150 -9.28 -6.63 1.31
N LEU A 151 -9.10 -5.32 1.12
CA LEU A 151 -7.83 -4.63 1.28
C LEU A 151 -7.80 -3.88 2.61
N PHE A 152 -6.82 -4.20 3.44
CA PHE A 152 -6.66 -3.63 4.77
C PHE A 152 -5.19 -3.46 5.19
N GLY A 153 -4.94 -2.79 6.32
CA GLY A 153 -3.59 -2.48 6.83
C GLY A 153 -3.50 -2.49 8.34
N HIS A 154 -2.86 -1.47 8.92
CA HIS A 154 -2.75 -1.14 10.34
C HIS A 154 -1.93 -2.12 11.21
N GLY A 155 -2.23 -3.41 11.15
CA GLY A 155 -1.68 -4.44 12.02
C GLY A 155 -1.07 -5.62 11.26
N PHE A 156 -0.17 -6.37 11.91
CA PHE A 156 0.40 -7.60 11.34
C PHE A 156 -0.61 -8.74 11.23
N TYR A 157 -1.72 -8.65 11.97
CA TYR A 157 -2.77 -9.66 12.00
C TYR A 157 -4.14 -9.01 11.71
N PRO A 158 -5.00 -9.69 10.92
CA PRO A 158 -4.69 -10.92 10.21
C PRO A 158 -3.66 -10.72 9.09
N ALA A 159 -2.95 -11.79 8.74
CA ALA A 159 -2.10 -11.78 7.55
C ALA A 159 -2.97 -11.87 6.28
N HIS A 160 -2.34 -12.04 5.12
CA HIS A 160 -3.07 -12.37 3.90
C HIS A 160 -3.83 -13.68 4.05
N TYR A 161 -5.00 -13.77 3.43
CA TYR A 161 -5.77 -15.02 3.37
C TYR A 161 -6.48 -15.15 2.03
N ASN A 162 -6.61 -16.39 1.57
CA ASN A 162 -7.34 -16.74 0.36
C ASN A 162 -8.55 -17.58 0.78
N GLY A 163 -9.70 -16.93 0.96
CA GLY A 163 -10.94 -17.60 1.32
C GLY A 163 -11.53 -18.35 0.12
N THR A 164 -12.63 -19.06 0.36
CA THR A 164 -13.41 -19.68 -0.73
C THR A 164 -14.06 -18.63 -1.62
N ASP A 165 -14.51 -17.53 -1.00
CA ASP A 165 -15.36 -16.53 -1.67
C ASP A 165 -14.56 -15.28 -2.06
N PHE A 166 -13.54 -14.92 -1.27
CA PHE A 166 -12.79 -13.67 -1.47
C PHE A 166 -11.35 -13.74 -0.96
N ILE A 167 -10.51 -12.79 -1.41
CA ILE A 167 -9.10 -12.68 -1.04
C ILE A 167 -8.90 -11.51 -0.07
N GLY A 168 -8.35 -11.78 1.12
CA GLY A 168 -7.91 -10.76 2.07
C GLY A 168 -6.45 -10.42 1.90
N LEU A 169 -6.13 -9.15 1.66
CA LEU A 169 -4.77 -8.67 1.46
C LEU A 169 -4.42 -7.58 2.46
N ASN A 170 -3.35 -7.81 3.20
CA ASN A 170 -2.82 -6.87 4.18
C ASN A 170 -1.69 -6.01 3.56
N GLY A 171 -1.98 -4.73 3.33
CA GLY A 171 -1.06 -3.75 2.75
C GLY A 171 0.10 -3.36 3.68
N LEU A 172 0.03 -3.63 4.99
CA LEU A 172 1.15 -3.43 5.92
C LEU A 172 2.28 -4.44 5.62
N LEU A 173 1.90 -5.69 5.35
CA LEU A 173 2.85 -6.79 5.14
C LEU A 173 3.56 -6.69 3.79
N ASN A 174 2.83 -6.31 2.74
CA ASN A 174 3.31 -6.29 1.37
C ASN A 174 2.69 -5.18 0.53
N ILE A 175 3.43 -4.75 -0.49
CA ILE A 175 2.85 -4.07 -1.64
C ILE A 175 2.20 -5.15 -2.51
N ASN A 176 0.87 -5.13 -2.61
CA ASN A 176 0.13 -6.13 -3.35
C ASN A 176 -0.13 -5.62 -4.76
N ILE A 177 0.34 -6.37 -5.77
CA ILE A 177 0.14 -6.04 -7.18
C ILE A 177 -0.86 -7.04 -7.75
N ILE A 178 -2.00 -6.55 -8.21
CA ILE A 178 -3.15 -7.37 -8.64
C ILE A 178 -3.36 -7.17 -10.14
N ASP A 179 -3.41 -8.27 -10.88
CA ASP A 179 -3.92 -8.28 -12.25
C ASP A 179 -5.44 -8.46 -12.21
N LEU A 180 -6.18 -7.38 -12.53
CA LEU A 180 -7.63 -7.35 -12.37
C LEU A 180 -8.34 -8.30 -13.34
N SER A 181 -7.74 -8.63 -14.49
CA SER A 181 -8.34 -9.59 -15.43
C SER A 181 -8.25 -11.04 -14.95
N THR A 182 -7.20 -11.37 -14.18
CA THR A 182 -6.93 -12.76 -13.76
C THR A 182 -7.09 -13.01 -12.27
N LYS A 183 -7.33 -11.96 -11.48
CA LYS A 183 -7.31 -11.95 -10.01
C LYS A 183 -5.99 -12.44 -9.39
N LYS A 184 -4.92 -12.58 -10.19
CA LYS A 184 -3.61 -13.01 -9.69
C LYS A 184 -2.97 -11.90 -8.87
N VAL A 185 -2.43 -12.27 -7.71
CA VAL A 185 -1.76 -11.34 -6.79
C VAL A 185 -0.27 -11.67 -6.73
N TYR A 186 0.57 -10.66 -6.91
CA TYR A 186 1.99 -10.70 -6.60
C TYR A 186 2.29 -9.82 -5.39
N GLN A 187 2.84 -10.44 -4.35
CA GLN A 187 3.14 -9.78 -3.09
C GLN A 187 4.61 -9.36 -3.06
N LEU A 188 4.85 -8.06 -3.28
CA LEU A 188 6.16 -7.47 -3.20
C LEU A 188 6.45 -7.07 -1.75
N LYS A 189 7.63 -7.41 -1.24
CA LYS A 189 8.05 -6.98 0.11
C LYS A 189 8.43 -5.51 0.13
N TYR A 190 8.12 -4.85 1.23
CA TYR A 190 8.69 -3.54 1.53
C TYR A 190 10.22 -3.62 1.73
N PRO A 191 10.93 -2.48 1.62
CA PRO A 191 12.35 -2.40 1.95
C PRO A 191 12.67 -2.92 3.36
N ILE A 192 13.87 -3.48 3.52
CA ILE A 192 14.36 -3.91 4.84
C ILE A 192 14.38 -2.70 5.78
N GLY A 193 13.86 -2.87 7.00
CA GLY A 193 13.80 -1.82 8.02
C GLY A 193 12.55 -0.94 7.96
N THR A 194 11.63 -1.18 7.03
CA THR A 194 10.36 -0.42 6.95
C THR A 194 9.59 -0.46 8.27
N ASN A 195 9.47 -1.62 8.93
CA ASN A 195 8.76 -1.71 10.22
C ASN A 195 9.44 -0.92 11.34
N ARG A 196 10.78 -0.80 11.33
CA ARG A 196 11.49 0.09 12.25
C ARG A 196 11.15 1.56 12.00
N LEU A 197 11.04 1.97 10.73
CA LEU A 197 10.61 3.32 10.34
C LEU A 197 9.16 3.60 10.76
N ARG A 198 8.28 2.60 10.62
CA ARG A 198 6.89 2.59 11.15
C ARG A 198 6.79 2.59 12.67
N ARG A 199 7.92 2.44 13.38
CA ARG A 199 8.03 2.29 14.85
C ARG A 199 7.33 1.04 15.39
N MET A 200 7.21 0.00 14.58
CA MET A 200 6.60 -1.29 14.93
C MET A 200 7.62 -2.33 15.41
N GLU A 201 8.92 -2.05 15.24
CA GLU A 201 10.02 -2.83 15.80
C GLU A 201 10.76 -1.98 16.85
N LEU A 202 11.07 -2.57 18.00
CA LEU A 202 11.89 -1.91 19.01
C LEU A 202 13.26 -1.58 18.41
N GLY A 203 13.61 -0.29 18.36
CA GLY A 203 14.98 0.11 18.08
C GLY A 203 15.90 -0.49 19.15
N ARG A 204 17.04 -1.06 18.73
CA ARG A 204 18.12 -1.31 19.70
C ARG A 204 18.48 0.04 20.31
N ILE A 205 18.20 0.19 21.59
CA ILE A 205 18.71 1.30 22.40
C ILE A 205 20.23 1.17 22.33
N GLY A 206 20.89 2.10 21.64
CA GLY A 206 22.35 2.19 21.73
C GLY A 206 22.70 2.61 23.15
N ILE A 207 23.42 1.75 23.87
CA ILE A 207 24.18 2.11 25.08
C ILE A 207 25.52 2.64 24.62
#